data_AF-A0A3A8HJA9-F1
#
_entry.id   AF-A0A3A8HJA9-F1
#
_cell.length_a   1.000
_cell.length_b   1.000
_cell.length_c   1.000
_cell.angle_alpha   90.00
_cell.angle_beta   90.00
_cell.angle_gamma   90.00
#
_symmetry.space_group_name_H-M   'P 1'
#
loop_
_entity.id
_entity.type
_entity.pdbx_description
1 polymer ?
#
loop_
_entity_poly.entity_id
_entity_poly.type
_entity_poly.pdbx_seq_one_letter_code
_entity_poly.pdbx_strand_id
1 'polypeptide(L)'
;MARKRIGELLVERGAITPEQLEAGLAAQRQTRQRLGVTLIGQGAITEATLAQALSEALGMPRVDLAAITPDWAAVHLLRARFCEQHDLFPYALENVGGKRQLVVAMADPLNITAIEEIEFTSGLKVSGRVTALSAVRGAILRYYHKVPVATGSRPAPARPPARAAPAPARPAVVEDDEEVIVGEELPASEKTQRTSLADLIREREEQAKRKRGGAVDKAKPKAPSSGGGGVLDDLDYLFGQAAREEPDRLEELERRFWALMRIMARKGLLTNDEFRRELDDESGEG
;
A
#
# COMPACT_ATOMS: atom_id res chain seq x y z
N MET A 1 3.11 15.18 32.47
CA MET A 1 3.62 13.87 32.92
C MET A 1 4.28 13.19 31.74
N ALA A 2 5.47 12.60 31.91
CA ALA A 2 6.13 11.87 30.83
C ALA A 2 5.24 10.69 30.42
N ARG A 3 4.96 10.55 29.13
CA ARG A 3 4.21 9.43 28.56
C ARG A 3 4.99 8.16 28.86
N LYS A 4 4.47 7.29 29.75
CA LYS A 4 5.10 6.00 30.09
C LYS A 4 5.34 5.22 28.79
N ARG A 5 6.54 4.64 28.64
CA ARG A 5 6.84 3.84 27.44
C ARG A 5 6.00 2.57 27.47
N ILE A 6 5.52 2.12 26.32
CA ILE A 6 4.68 0.92 26.23
C ILE A 6 5.39 -0.31 26.81
N GLY A 7 6.70 -0.46 26.56
CA GLY A 7 7.49 -1.56 27.11
C GLY A 7 7.52 -1.56 28.64
N GLU A 8 7.70 -0.40 29.27
CA GLU A 8 7.69 -0.25 30.73
C GLU A 8 6.30 -0.56 31.30
N LEU A 9 5.24 -0.09 30.64
CA LEU A 9 3.86 -0.37 31.03
C LEU A 9 3.53 -1.87 30.97
N LEU A 10 4.04 -2.58 29.97
CA LEU A 10 3.86 -4.03 29.84
C LEU A 10 4.60 -4.80 30.95
N VAL A 11 5.80 -4.34 31.34
CA VAL A 11 6.56 -4.92 32.47
C VAL A 11 5.86 -4.63 33.80
N GLU A 12 5.39 -3.41 34.03
CA GLU A 12 4.68 -2.99 35.25
C GLU A 12 3.40 -3.83 35.48
N ARG A 13 2.73 -4.24 34.40
CA ARG A 13 1.55 -5.12 34.43
C ARG A 13 1.86 -6.60 34.58
N GLY A 14 3.13 -6.98 34.57
CA GLY A 14 3.55 -8.38 34.54
C GLY A 14 3.16 -9.10 33.25
N ALA A 15 2.87 -8.37 32.16
CA ALA A 15 2.55 -8.96 30.87
C ALA A 15 3.81 -9.51 30.18
N ILE A 16 4.97 -8.90 30.43
CA ILE A 16 6.28 -9.36 29.97
C ILE A 16 7.31 -9.23 31.08
N THR A 17 8.37 -10.03 31.01
CA THR A 17 9.55 -9.87 31.87
C THR A 17 10.50 -8.80 31.30
N PRO A 18 11.38 -8.20 32.12
CA PRO A 18 12.42 -7.28 31.63
C PRO A 18 13.31 -7.92 30.55
N GLU A 19 13.63 -9.21 30.70
CA GLU A 19 14.41 -10.00 29.74
C GLU A 19 13.69 -10.12 28.39
N GLN A 20 12.37 -10.36 28.41
CA GLN A 20 11.55 -10.40 27.19
C GLN A 20 11.47 -9.02 26.52
N LEU A 21 11.42 -7.93 27.30
CA LEU A 21 11.47 -6.57 26.77
C LEU A 21 12.80 -6.30 26.06
N GLU A 22 13.93 -6.68 26.65
CA GLU A 22 15.25 -6.54 26.03
C GLU A 22 15.38 -7.36 24.75
N ALA A 23 14.93 -8.61 24.77
CA ALA A 23 14.90 -9.48 23.59
C ALA A 23 14.01 -8.88 22.48
N GLY A 24 12.85 -8.33 22.85
CA GLY A 24 11.95 -7.64 21.91
C GLY A 24 12.59 -6.38 21.30
N LEU A 25 13.31 -5.59 22.10
CA LEU A 25 14.03 -4.40 21.62
C LEU A 25 15.19 -4.76 20.70
N ALA A 26 15.93 -5.84 21.00
CA ALA A 26 16.99 -6.35 20.14
C ALA A 26 16.44 -6.81 18.78
N ALA A 27 15.35 -7.60 18.80
CA ALA A 27 14.68 -8.04 17.57
C ALA A 27 14.04 -6.88 16.79
N GLN A 28 13.51 -5.86 17.47
CA GLN A 28 13.04 -4.63 16.82
C GLN A 28 14.16 -3.91 16.06
N ARG A 29 15.38 -3.84 16.62
CA ARG A 29 16.52 -3.21 15.91
C ARG A 29 16.91 -3.97 14.65
N GLN A 30 16.79 -5.29 14.67
CA GLN A 30 17.12 -6.16 13.55
C GLN A 30 16.04 -6.13 12.44
N THR A 31 14.77 -6.20 12.84
CA THR A 31 13.63 -6.28 11.91
C THR A 31 13.10 -4.92 11.47
N ARG A 32 13.45 -3.84 12.20
CA ARG A 32 12.86 -2.49 12.10
C ARG A 32 11.34 -2.47 12.24
N GLN A 33 10.73 -3.51 12.80
CA GLN A 33 9.30 -3.56 13.07
C GLN A 33 8.96 -2.84 14.38
N ARG A 34 7.67 -2.65 14.63
CA ARG A 34 7.19 -2.08 15.91
C ARG A 34 7.35 -3.12 17.02
N LEU A 35 7.81 -2.67 18.19
CA LEU A 35 8.04 -3.52 19.37
C LEU A 35 6.84 -4.43 19.68
N GLY A 36 5.61 -3.91 19.61
CA GLY A 36 4.41 -4.70 19.86
C GLY A 36 4.24 -5.87 18.89
N VAL A 37 4.50 -5.66 17.60
CA VAL A 37 4.43 -6.72 16.57
C VAL A 37 5.49 -7.79 16.83
N THR A 38 6.71 -7.36 17.18
CA THR A 38 7.80 -8.26 17.53
C THR A 38 7.48 -9.11 18.77
N LEU A 39 6.94 -8.50 19.82
CA LEU A 39 6.57 -9.21 21.06
C LEU A 39 5.42 -10.21 20.84
N ILE A 40 4.45 -9.89 19.95
CA ILE A 40 3.40 -10.84 19.55
C ILE A 40 4.01 -12.01 18.76
N GLY A 41 4.89 -11.72 17.80
CA GLY A 41 5.56 -12.75 16.99
C GLY A 41 6.42 -13.71 17.81
N GLN A 42 7.00 -13.22 18.91
CA GLN A 42 7.74 -14.04 19.89
C GLN A 42 6.84 -14.80 20.87
N GLY A 43 5.52 -14.58 20.83
CA GLY A 43 4.56 -15.17 21.77
C GLY A 43 4.61 -14.60 23.19
N ALA A 44 5.31 -13.48 23.40
CA ALA A 44 5.45 -12.85 24.71
C ALA A 44 4.15 -12.15 25.16
N ILE A 45 3.38 -11.58 24.22
CA ILE A 45 2.10 -10.92 24.51
C ILE A 45 1.03 -11.31 23.50
N THR A 46 -0.23 -11.13 23.89
CA THR A 46 -1.38 -11.25 22.98
C THR A 46 -1.73 -9.89 22.35
N GLU A 47 -2.40 -9.90 21.21
CA GLU A 47 -2.93 -8.67 20.58
C GLU A 47 -3.88 -7.90 21.52
N ALA A 48 -4.68 -8.62 22.32
CA ALA A 48 -5.59 -8.02 23.28
C ALA A 48 -4.83 -7.26 24.38
N THR A 49 -3.74 -7.84 24.89
CA THR A 49 -2.86 -7.20 25.89
C THR A 49 -2.19 -5.96 25.31
N LEU A 50 -1.71 -6.03 24.07
CA LEU A 50 -1.12 -4.88 23.37
C LEU A 50 -2.13 -3.74 23.20
N ALA A 51 -3.33 -4.03 22.71
CA ALA A 51 -4.38 -3.04 22.52
C ALA A 51 -4.79 -2.36 23.84
N GLN A 52 -4.80 -3.11 24.95
CA GLN A 52 -5.06 -2.54 26.27
C GLN A 52 -3.93 -1.61 26.74
N ALA A 53 -2.67 -2.02 26.59
CA ALA A 53 -1.53 -1.19 26.95
C ALA A 53 -1.49 0.10 26.11
N LEU A 54 -1.81 0.02 24.82
CA LEU A 54 -1.93 1.18 23.93
C LEU A 54 -3.07 2.11 24.35
N SER A 55 -4.25 1.57 24.66
CA SER A 55 -5.40 2.35 25.12
C SER A 55 -5.04 3.24 26.31
N GLU A 56 -4.32 2.69 27.28
CA GLU A 56 -3.94 3.42 28.50
C GLU A 56 -2.79 4.40 28.29
N ALA A 57 -1.77 4.00 27.53
CA ALA A 57 -0.64 4.88 27.22
C ALA A 57 -1.06 6.11 26.39
N LEU A 58 -2.19 6.02 25.69
CA LEU A 58 -2.70 7.04 24.78
C LEU A 58 -3.96 7.74 25.29
N GLY A 59 -4.61 7.21 26.33
CA GLY A 59 -5.93 7.66 26.77
C GLY A 59 -7.01 7.46 25.71
N MET A 60 -6.84 6.52 24.78
CA MET A 60 -7.77 6.26 23.69
C MET A 60 -8.69 5.08 24.03
N PRO A 61 -10.00 5.15 23.75
CA PRO A 61 -10.91 4.07 24.03
C PRO A 61 -10.62 2.85 23.16
N ARG A 62 -10.74 1.66 23.74
CA ARG A 62 -10.71 0.40 23.01
C ARG A 62 -12.08 0.09 22.40
N VAL A 63 -12.09 -0.53 21.22
CA VAL A 63 -13.30 -1.00 20.55
C VAL A 63 -13.18 -2.46 20.14
N ASP A 64 -14.27 -3.21 20.25
CA ASP A 64 -14.37 -4.57 19.70
C ASP A 64 -15.25 -4.56 18.45
N LEU A 65 -14.62 -4.79 17.29
CA LEU A 65 -15.30 -4.81 15.99
C LEU A 65 -16.19 -6.04 15.79
N ALA A 66 -16.05 -7.10 16.60
CA ALA A 66 -16.90 -8.27 16.50
C ALA A 66 -18.29 -8.04 17.11
N ALA A 67 -18.40 -7.13 18.08
CA ALA A 67 -19.64 -6.86 18.81
C ALA A 67 -20.47 -5.70 18.21
N ILE A 68 -19.90 -4.94 17.27
CA ILE A 68 -20.50 -3.72 16.73
C ILE A 68 -21.00 -3.96 15.31
N THR A 69 -22.16 -3.39 15.00
CA THR A 69 -22.64 -3.29 13.62
C THR A 69 -22.15 -1.98 13.02
N PRO A 70 -21.24 -2.01 12.03
CA PRO A 70 -20.72 -0.80 11.42
C PRO A 70 -21.78 -0.11 10.53
N ASP A 71 -21.71 1.21 10.49
CA ASP A 71 -22.50 2.03 9.58
C ASP A 71 -21.90 1.96 8.16
N TRP A 72 -22.72 1.55 7.19
CA TRP A 72 -22.32 1.49 5.79
C TRP A 72 -21.87 2.86 5.26
N ALA A 73 -22.43 3.98 5.74
CA ALA A 73 -21.98 5.30 5.31
C ALA A 73 -20.51 5.56 5.70
N ALA A 74 -20.06 5.06 6.87
CA ALA A 74 -18.67 5.14 7.30
C ALA A 74 -17.76 4.20 6.48
N VAL A 75 -18.22 2.98 6.20
CA VAL A 75 -17.46 1.97 5.45
C VAL A 75 -17.19 2.43 4.01
N HIS A 76 -18.16 3.03 3.34
CA HIS A 76 -17.99 3.49 1.95
C HIS A 76 -17.12 4.73 1.81
N LEU A 77 -16.82 5.43 2.91
CA LEU A 77 -16.01 6.64 2.90
C LEU A 77 -14.52 6.35 2.63
N LEU A 78 -14.02 5.19 3.09
CA LEU A 78 -12.64 4.76 2.86
C LEU A 78 -12.58 3.56 1.93
N ARG A 79 -11.57 3.57 1.05
CA ARG A 79 -11.32 2.45 0.11
C ARG A 79 -10.68 1.28 0.85
N ALA A 80 -11.04 0.06 0.46
CA ALA A 80 -10.51 -1.17 1.05
C ALA A 80 -8.96 -1.21 1.10
N ARG A 81 -8.29 -0.84 0.00
CA ARG A 81 -6.82 -0.83 -0.06
C ARG A 81 -6.19 0.10 0.97
N PHE A 82 -6.80 1.25 1.22
CA PHE A 82 -6.32 2.19 2.23
C PHE A 82 -6.46 1.59 3.65
N CYS A 83 -7.62 0.98 3.93
CA CYS A 83 -7.85 0.27 5.19
C CYS A 83 -6.84 -0.86 5.43
N GLU A 84 -6.48 -1.61 4.39
CA GLU A 84 -5.49 -2.70 4.46
C GLU A 84 -4.07 -2.19 4.67
N GLN A 85 -3.67 -1.13 3.96
CA GLN A 85 -2.31 -0.57 4.05
C GLN A 85 -2.03 0.04 5.42
N HIS A 86 -3.04 0.65 6.04
CA HIS A 86 -2.90 1.34 7.32
C HIS A 86 -3.44 0.55 8.52
N ASP A 87 -3.86 -0.71 8.30
CA ASP A 87 -4.48 -1.58 9.31
C ASP A 87 -5.55 -0.83 10.15
N LEU A 88 -6.52 -0.23 9.47
CA LEU A 88 -7.63 0.51 10.08
C LEU A 88 -8.98 0.16 9.45
N PHE A 89 -10.07 0.41 10.18
CA PHE A 89 -11.43 0.16 9.72
C PHE A 89 -12.40 1.25 10.21
N PRO A 90 -13.05 2.00 9.31
CA PRO A 90 -14.10 2.95 9.68
C PRO A 90 -15.39 2.20 10.01
N TYR A 91 -16.05 2.56 11.10
CA TYR A 91 -17.24 1.82 11.54
C TYR A 91 -18.43 2.70 11.95
N ALA A 92 -18.23 3.98 12.23
CA ALA A 92 -19.34 4.87 12.58
C ALA A 92 -19.08 6.33 12.18
N LEU A 93 -20.17 7.05 11.93
CA LEU A 93 -20.18 8.51 11.83
C LEU A 93 -20.92 9.06 13.05
N GLU A 94 -20.21 9.82 13.86
CA GLU A 94 -20.80 10.49 15.03
C GLU A 94 -20.98 11.99 14.72
N ASN A 95 -21.99 12.61 15.33
CA ASN A 95 -22.16 14.06 15.29
C ASN A 95 -21.92 14.62 16.69
N VAL A 96 -20.82 15.36 16.86
CA VAL A 96 -20.46 15.97 18.14
C VAL A 96 -20.42 17.48 17.96
N GLY A 97 -21.29 18.19 18.68
CA GLY A 97 -21.35 19.67 18.63
C GLY A 97 -21.68 20.24 17.25
N GLY A 98 -22.52 19.55 16.46
CA GLY A 98 -22.92 19.98 15.12
C GLY A 98 -21.89 19.71 14.02
N LYS A 99 -20.77 19.05 14.32
CA LYS A 99 -19.76 18.62 13.34
C LYS A 99 -19.76 17.10 13.21
N ARG A 100 -19.65 16.61 11.98
CA ARG A 100 -19.52 15.19 11.65
C ARG A 100 -18.09 14.73 11.94
N GLN A 101 -17.96 13.63 12.67
CA GLN A 101 -16.68 12.97 12.95
C GLN A 101 -16.73 11.51 12.52
N LEU A 102 -15.66 11.05 11.88
CA LEU A 102 -15.49 9.66 11.47
C LEU A 102 -14.82 8.88 12.60
N VAL A 103 -15.49 7.84 13.08
CA VAL A 103 -14.94 6.95 14.09
C VAL A 103 -14.26 5.78 13.42
N VAL A 104 -12.97 5.63 13.70
CA VAL A 104 -12.10 4.66 13.04
C VAL A 104 -11.48 3.74 14.08
N ALA A 105 -11.59 2.44 13.87
CA ALA A 105 -10.89 1.44 14.65
C ALA A 105 -9.50 1.22 14.04
N MET A 106 -8.45 1.40 14.81
CA MET A 106 -7.06 1.32 14.34
C MET A 106 -6.28 0.28 15.15
N ALA A 107 -5.50 -0.54 14.45
CA ALA A 107 -4.52 -1.41 15.11
C ALA A 107 -3.31 -0.60 15.61
N ASP A 108 -2.92 0.42 14.85
CA ASP A 108 -1.82 1.33 15.19
C ASP A 108 -2.30 2.79 15.34
N PRO A 109 -2.68 3.21 16.55
CA PRO A 109 -3.13 4.58 16.83
C PRO A 109 -2.01 5.64 16.75
N LEU A 110 -0.75 5.23 16.60
CA LEU A 110 0.39 6.15 16.42
C LEU A 110 0.64 6.50 14.94
N ASN A 111 -0.14 5.95 14.02
CA ASN A 111 -0.05 6.26 12.60
C ASN A 111 -0.71 7.62 12.30
N ILE A 112 -0.03 8.71 12.68
CA ILE A 112 -0.54 10.08 12.52
C ILE A 112 -0.79 10.39 11.04
N THR A 113 0.06 9.90 10.14
CA THR A 113 -0.08 10.13 8.70
C THR A 113 -1.39 9.55 8.16
N ALA A 114 -1.81 8.37 8.64
CA ALA A 114 -3.08 7.77 8.25
C ALA A 114 -4.27 8.63 8.73
N ILE A 115 -4.18 9.18 9.94
CA ILE A 115 -5.22 10.05 10.50
C ILE A 115 -5.32 11.33 9.66
N GLU A 116 -4.20 12.00 9.39
CA GLU A 116 -4.14 13.22 8.60
C GLU A 116 -4.65 13.01 7.16
N GLU A 117 -4.29 11.91 6.52
CA GLU A 117 -4.74 11.60 5.17
C GLU A 117 -6.26 11.33 5.10
N ILE A 118 -6.82 10.66 6.10
CA ILE A 118 -8.27 10.49 6.23
C ILE A 118 -8.92 11.86 6.42
N GLU A 119 -8.43 12.69 7.35
CA GLU A 119 -9.00 14.02 7.60
C GLU A 119 -8.94 14.90 6.34
N PHE A 120 -7.85 14.84 5.58
CA PHE A 120 -7.67 15.58 4.34
C PHE A 120 -8.63 15.10 3.24
N THR A 121 -8.73 13.78 3.04
CA THR A 121 -9.53 13.20 1.95
C THR A 121 -11.03 13.27 2.24
N SER A 122 -11.43 13.02 3.49
CA SER A 122 -12.84 12.97 3.87
C SER A 122 -13.39 14.32 4.34
N GLY A 123 -12.52 15.28 4.68
CA GLY A 123 -12.91 16.57 5.25
C GLY A 123 -13.58 16.46 6.63
N LEU A 124 -13.50 15.30 7.28
CA LEU A 124 -14.12 15.02 8.59
C LEU A 124 -13.04 14.93 9.65
N LYS A 125 -13.39 15.28 10.90
CA LYS A 125 -12.51 15.01 12.05
C LYS A 125 -12.49 13.51 12.35
N VAL A 126 -11.32 12.94 12.60
CA VAL A 126 -11.17 11.52 12.88
C VAL A 126 -11.10 11.27 14.38
N SER A 127 -11.96 10.38 14.88
CA SER A 127 -11.91 9.86 16.24
C SER A 127 -11.38 8.42 16.22
N GLY A 128 -10.10 8.27 16.55
CA GLY A 128 -9.41 6.99 16.58
C GLY A 128 -9.76 6.17 17.83
N ARG A 129 -10.06 4.89 17.65
CA ARG A 129 -10.22 3.91 18.73
C ARG A 129 -9.27 2.75 18.54
N VAL A 130 -8.69 2.25 19.63
CA VAL A 130 -7.70 1.17 19.59
C VAL A 130 -8.40 -0.18 19.47
N THR A 131 -7.90 -1.05 18.62
CA THR A 131 -8.39 -2.43 18.50
C THR A 131 -7.25 -3.40 18.17
N ALA A 132 -7.55 -4.69 18.16
CA ALA A 132 -6.60 -5.73 17.76
C ALA A 132 -6.45 -5.78 16.24
N LEU A 133 -5.25 -6.12 15.76
CA LEU A 133 -4.93 -6.22 14.33
C LEU A 133 -5.80 -7.28 13.63
N SER A 134 -5.95 -8.44 14.25
CA SER A 134 -6.82 -9.52 13.77
C SER A 134 -8.28 -9.08 13.61
N ALA A 135 -8.78 -8.24 14.53
CA ALA A 135 -10.14 -7.73 14.48
C ALA A 135 -10.34 -6.78 13.29
N VAL A 136 -9.37 -5.90 13.01
CA VAL A 136 -9.40 -5.00 11.85
C VAL A 136 -9.39 -5.80 10.55
N ARG A 137 -8.42 -6.71 10.38
CA ARG A 137 -8.31 -7.53 9.16
C ARG A 137 -9.56 -8.38 8.93
N GLY A 138 -10.09 -8.96 10.01
CA GLY A 138 -11.35 -9.70 9.97
C GLY A 138 -12.55 -8.82 9.60
N ALA A 139 -12.58 -7.56 10.02
CA ALA A 139 -13.62 -6.61 9.60
C ALA A 139 -13.47 -6.25 8.11
N ILE A 140 -12.26 -5.96 7.66
CA ILE A 140 -11.99 -5.61 6.25
C ILE A 140 -12.45 -6.75 5.32
N LEU A 141 -12.06 -7.99 5.62
CA LEU A 141 -12.47 -9.17 4.86
C LEU A 141 -13.99 -9.35 4.80
N ARG A 142 -14.68 -9.13 5.93
CA ARG A 142 -16.14 -9.27 6.02
C ARG A 142 -16.89 -8.19 5.25
N TYR A 143 -16.50 -6.93 5.41
CA TYR A 143 -17.30 -5.79 4.91
C TYR A 143 -16.88 -5.32 3.52
N TYR A 144 -15.59 -5.33 3.18
CA TYR A 144 -15.12 -4.92 1.85
C TYR A 144 -15.10 -6.09 0.86
N HIS A 145 -14.59 -7.24 1.27
CA HIS A 145 -14.43 -8.39 0.37
C HIS A 145 -15.60 -9.38 0.44
N LYS A 146 -16.57 -9.16 1.34
CA LYS A 146 -17.72 -10.05 1.57
C LYS A 146 -17.32 -11.51 1.81
N VAL A 147 -16.11 -11.73 2.31
CA VAL A 147 -15.60 -13.06 2.65
C VAL A 147 -16.14 -13.41 4.04
N PRO A 148 -16.88 -14.51 4.20
CA PRO A 148 -17.26 -14.97 5.52
C PRO A 148 -15.99 -15.39 6.26
N VAL A 149 -15.53 -14.55 7.19
CA VAL A 149 -14.47 -14.94 8.12
C VAL A 149 -15.07 -16.03 9.00
N ALA A 150 -14.53 -17.24 8.89
CA ALA A 150 -14.86 -18.35 9.77
C ALA A 150 -14.68 -17.86 11.21
N THR A 151 -15.80 -17.60 11.88
CA THR A 151 -15.81 -17.13 13.26
C THR A 151 -15.53 -18.35 14.12
N GLY A 152 -14.24 -18.67 14.23
CA GLY A 152 -13.76 -19.96 14.72
C GLY A 152 -12.30 -19.90 15.15
N SER A 153 -11.92 -18.88 15.91
CA SER A 153 -10.82 -19.00 16.87
C SER A 153 -11.27 -18.39 18.19
N ARG A 154 -12.16 -19.12 18.85
CA ARG A 154 -12.15 -19.10 20.31
C ARG A 154 -10.74 -19.54 20.69
N PRO A 155 -9.95 -18.76 21.45
CA PRO A 155 -8.67 -19.26 21.93
C PRO A 155 -8.96 -20.59 22.61
N ALA A 156 -8.34 -21.67 22.12
CA ALA A 156 -8.42 -22.96 22.77
C ALA A 156 -8.15 -22.73 24.27
N PRO A 157 -8.95 -23.31 25.18
CA PRO A 157 -8.69 -23.14 26.61
C PRO A 157 -7.24 -23.50 26.85
N ALA A 158 -6.48 -22.53 27.38
CA ALA A 158 -5.08 -22.70 27.73
C ALA A 158 -4.98 -23.99 28.53
N ARG A 159 -4.38 -25.02 27.92
CA ARG A 159 -3.98 -26.22 28.64
C ARG A 159 -3.10 -25.72 29.78
N PRO A 160 -3.41 -26.00 31.06
CA PRO A 160 -2.56 -25.57 32.15
C PRO A 160 -1.15 -26.15 31.92
N PRO A 161 -0.08 -25.42 32.27
CA PRO A 161 1.27 -25.92 32.10
C PRO A 161 1.40 -27.24 32.87
N ALA A 162 1.59 -28.33 32.13
CA ALA A 162 1.85 -29.62 32.72
C ALA A 162 3.10 -29.50 33.59
N ARG A 163 2.93 -29.80 34.88
CA ARG A 163 4.01 -29.93 35.86
C ARG A 163 5.19 -30.69 35.26
N ALA A 164 6.36 -30.12 35.43
CA ALA A 164 7.64 -30.79 35.27
C ALA A 164 7.66 -32.10 36.08
N ALA A 165 7.98 -33.20 35.39
CA ALA A 165 8.48 -34.43 35.97
C ALA A 165 9.55 -35.01 35.02
N PRO A 166 10.55 -35.73 35.55
CA PRO A 166 11.92 -35.66 35.09
C PRO A 166 12.24 -36.57 33.89
N ALA A 167 13.32 -36.20 33.21
CA ALA A 167 13.92 -36.92 32.09
C ALA A 167 14.20 -38.41 32.37
N PRO A 168 14.07 -39.27 31.36
CA PRO A 168 14.90 -40.45 31.24
C PRO A 168 15.96 -40.31 30.14
N ALA A 169 17.06 -41.01 30.39
CA ALA A 169 18.34 -40.99 29.70
C ALA A 169 18.27 -41.34 28.20
N ARG A 170 19.30 -40.85 27.49
CA ARG A 170 19.70 -41.24 26.13
C ARG A 170 19.84 -42.77 26.01
N PRO A 171 19.65 -43.31 24.80
CA PRO A 171 20.80 -43.79 24.02
C PRO A 171 20.71 -43.31 22.55
N ALA A 172 21.78 -42.76 21.98
CA ALA A 172 22.84 -43.43 21.22
C ALA A 172 22.62 -43.27 19.71
N VAL A 173 23.48 -42.43 19.13
CA VAL A 173 24.09 -42.47 17.79
C VAL A 173 23.27 -43.08 16.65
N VAL A 174 22.88 -42.20 15.72
CA VAL A 174 22.84 -42.53 14.29
C VAL A 174 23.44 -41.32 13.57
N GLU A 175 24.64 -41.53 13.05
CA GLU A 175 25.18 -40.77 11.92
C GLU A 175 24.34 -41.14 10.70
N ASP A 176 23.92 -40.15 9.90
CA ASP A 176 23.66 -40.28 8.47
C ASP A 176 23.44 -38.86 7.88
N ASP A 177 24.51 -38.40 7.24
CA ASP A 177 24.61 -37.58 6.02
C ASP A 177 23.70 -36.35 5.81
N GLU A 178 24.36 -35.20 5.84
CA GLU A 178 23.91 -33.95 5.23
C GLU A 178 23.84 -34.10 3.70
N GLU A 179 22.64 -34.16 3.12
CA GLU A 179 22.47 -33.85 1.70
C GLU A 179 22.43 -32.32 1.49
N VAL A 180 23.59 -31.80 1.09
CA VAL A 180 23.76 -30.48 0.49
C VAL A 180 23.12 -30.50 -0.91
N ILE A 181 22.05 -29.73 -1.10
CA ILE A 181 21.49 -29.49 -2.44
C ILE A 181 22.44 -28.52 -3.17
N VAL A 182 23.36 -29.09 -3.95
CA VAL A 182 24.24 -28.39 -4.89
C VAL A 182 23.47 -28.19 -6.20
N GLY A 183 23.42 -26.95 -6.68
CA GLY A 183 22.75 -26.59 -7.93
C GLY A 183 23.36 -27.31 -9.13
N GLU A 184 22.49 -27.93 -9.94
CA GLU A 184 22.86 -28.59 -11.19
C GLU A 184 23.07 -27.54 -12.29
N GLU A 185 24.27 -27.54 -12.90
CA GLU A 185 24.60 -26.73 -14.08
C GLU A 185 23.95 -27.32 -15.34
N LEU A 186 23.27 -26.46 -16.11
CA LEU A 186 22.63 -26.82 -17.38
C LEU A 186 23.65 -27.16 -18.49
N PRO A 187 23.37 -28.16 -19.35
CA PRO A 187 24.33 -28.66 -20.34
C PRO A 187 24.57 -27.73 -21.54
N ALA A 188 25.81 -27.75 -22.03
CA ALA A 188 26.40 -26.88 -23.04
C ALA A 188 25.94 -27.10 -24.51
N SER A 189 24.72 -27.59 -24.75
CA SER A 189 24.21 -27.89 -26.11
C SER A 189 23.36 -26.77 -26.75
N GLU A 190 23.03 -25.70 -26.02
CA GLU A 190 22.22 -24.58 -26.54
C GLU A 190 23.04 -23.33 -26.91
N LYS A 191 24.34 -23.48 -27.19
CA LYS A 191 25.19 -22.35 -27.64
C LYS A 191 25.21 -22.09 -29.15
N THR A 192 24.46 -22.85 -29.94
CA THR A 192 24.58 -22.78 -31.42
C THR A 192 23.42 -22.06 -32.14
N GLN A 193 22.42 -21.52 -31.44
CA GLN A 193 21.31 -20.78 -32.10
C GLN A 193 21.39 -19.25 -31.97
N ARG A 194 22.31 -18.69 -31.18
CA ARG A 194 22.41 -17.23 -30.97
C ARG A 194 23.23 -16.48 -32.02
N THR A 195 24.05 -17.17 -32.80
CA THR A 195 24.86 -16.54 -33.85
C THR A 195 24.12 -16.35 -35.17
N SER A 196 22.98 -17.01 -35.40
CA SER A 196 22.20 -16.82 -36.63
C SER A 196 21.35 -15.54 -36.63
N LEU A 197 20.92 -15.05 -35.46
CA LEU A 197 19.99 -13.91 -35.38
C LEU A 197 20.70 -12.55 -35.52
N ALA A 198 21.94 -12.45 -35.04
CA ALA A 198 22.71 -11.20 -35.08
C ALA A 198 23.10 -10.80 -36.51
N ASP A 199 23.38 -11.78 -37.37
CA ASP A 199 23.76 -11.54 -38.76
C ASP A 199 22.55 -11.14 -39.63
N LEU A 200 21.38 -11.74 -39.36
CA LEU A 200 20.11 -11.37 -40.01
C LEU A 200 19.64 -9.94 -39.69
N ILE A 201 19.92 -9.44 -38.48
CA ILE A 201 19.55 -8.07 -38.07
C ILE A 201 20.40 -7.04 -38.82
N ARG A 202 21.72 -7.27 -38.95
CA ARG A 202 22.60 -6.38 -39.71
C ARG A 202 22.21 -6.28 -41.19
N GLU A 203 21.84 -7.40 -41.79
CA GLU A 203 21.46 -7.46 -43.21
C GLU A 203 20.17 -6.66 -43.49
N ARG A 204 19.23 -6.62 -42.54
CA ARG A 204 17.99 -5.85 -42.65
C ARG A 204 18.17 -4.35 -42.48
N GLU A 205 19.09 -3.92 -41.62
CA GLU A 205 19.39 -2.50 -41.38
C GLU A 205 20.05 -1.84 -42.60
N GLU A 206 20.86 -2.57 -43.36
CA GLU A 206 21.48 -2.06 -44.58
C GLU A 206 20.45 -1.84 -45.71
N GLN A 207 19.45 -2.71 -45.82
CA GLN A 207 18.36 -2.56 -46.79
C GLN A 207 17.45 -1.36 -46.46
N ALA A 208 17.22 -1.08 -45.17
CA ALA A 208 16.44 0.06 -44.73
C ALA A 208 17.15 1.41 -44.98
N LYS A 209 18.47 1.46 -44.82
CA LYS A 209 19.27 2.67 -45.11
C LYS A 209 19.29 3.01 -46.61
N ARG A 210 19.29 2.01 -47.50
CA ARG A 210 19.24 2.24 -48.97
C ARG A 210 17.90 2.84 -49.44
N LYS A 211 16.79 2.54 -48.77
CA LYS A 211 15.45 3.05 -49.13
C LYS A 211 15.16 4.47 -48.64
N ARG A 212 15.87 4.94 -47.60
CA ARG A 212 15.65 6.27 -47.00
C ARG A 212 16.38 7.43 -47.71
N GLY A 213 17.26 7.15 -48.67
CA GLY A 213 18.08 8.17 -49.35
C GLY A 213 17.44 8.90 -50.54
N GLY A 214 16.17 8.63 -50.89
CA GLY A 214 15.57 9.19 -52.10
C GLY A 214 14.10 9.53 -51.95
N ALA A 215 13.77 10.64 -51.26
CA ALA A 215 12.53 11.39 -51.46
C ALA A 215 12.56 12.68 -50.63
N VAL A 216 13.08 13.77 -51.22
CA VAL A 216 12.85 15.15 -50.77
C VAL A 216 12.30 15.89 -51.98
N ASP A 217 11.05 16.36 -51.94
CA ASP A 217 10.70 17.72 -52.39
C ASP A 217 9.23 18.12 -52.17
N LYS A 218 9.09 19.35 -51.65
CA LYS A 218 8.08 20.41 -51.90
C LYS A 218 6.68 20.42 -51.23
N ALA A 219 6.52 21.43 -50.37
CA ALA A 219 5.62 22.61 -50.49
C ALA A 219 4.48 22.80 -49.44
N LYS A 220 4.40 24.05 -48.95
CA LYS A 220 3.35 24.70 -48.12
C LYS A 220 2.77 25.87 -48.96
N PRO A 221 1.78 26.71 -48.55
CA PRO A 221 0.58 26.60 -47.68
C PRO A 221 -0.73 27.07 -48.41
N LYS A 222 -1.92 27.02 -47.75
CA LYS A 222 -2.86 28.17 -47.57
C LYS A 222 -4.20 27.78 -46.86
N ALA A 223 -4.66 28.67 -45.97
CA ALA A 223 -6.07 28.84 -45.53
C ALA A 223 -6.77 29.88 -46.47
N PRO A 224 -8.11 30.11 -46.51
CA PRO A 224 -8.99 30.36 -45.35
C PRO A 224 -10.52 30.00 -45.48
N SER A 225 -11.26 30.40 -44.42
CA SER A 225 -12.66 30.91 -44.35
C SER A 225 -13.89 29.99 -44.16
N SER A 226 -14.47 30.13 -42.96
CA SER A 226 -15.89 30.41 -42.59
C SER A 226 -17.07 29.55 -43.09
N GLY A 227 -17.86 29.07 -42.11
CA GLY A 227 -19.33 29.06 -42.18
C GLY A 227 -20.02 27.76 -41.74
N GLY A 228 -20.87 27.82 -40.70
CA GLY A 228 -21.98 26.88 -40.48
C GLY A 228 -22.05 26.28 -39.08
N GLY A 229 -23.15 26.56 -38.37
CA GLY A 229 -23.38 26.25 -36.96
C GLY A 229 -23.22 24.77 -36.59
N GLY A 230 -22.56 24.55 -35.46
CA GLY A 230 -22.22 23.23 -34.96
C GLY A 230 -22.96 22.90 -33.67
N VAL A 231 -23.05 21.60 -33.42
CA VAL A 231 -23.49 20.85 -32.22
C VAL A 231 -23.22 21.53 -30.86
N LEU A 232 -22.25 22.46 -30.81
CA LEU A 232 -21.89 23.28 -29.65
C LEU A 232 -23.03 24.16 -29.14
N ASP A 233 -23.88 24.72 -30.01
CA ASP A 233 -25.01 25.56 -29.57
C ASP A 233 -26.13 24.74 -28.89
N ASP A 234 -26.30 23.47 -29.27
CA ASP A 234 -27.26 22.54 -28.65
C ASP A 234 -26.75 21.97 -27.32
N LEU A 235 -25.42 21.84 -27.17
CA LEU A 235 -24.78 21.37 -25.93
C LEU A 235 -24.84 22.42 -24.81
N ASP A 236 -24.80 23.71 -25.16
CA ASP A 236 -24.93 24.81 -24.19
C ASP A 236 -26.34 24.86 -23.56
N TYR A 237 -27.38 24.41 -24.28
CA TYR A 237 -28.75 24.27 -23.76
C TYR A 237 -28.92 23.06 -22.82
N LEU A 238 -28.16 21.98 -23.05
CA LEU A 238 -28.21 20.73 -22.29
C LEU A 238 -27.39 20.75 -21.00
N PHE A 239 -26.25 21.46 -20.98
CA PHE A 239 -25.29 21.42 -19.87
C PHE A 239 -25.17 22.72 -19.05
N GLY A 240 -25.94 23.77 -19.38
CA GLY A 240 -26.19 24.94 -18.53
C GLY A 240 -24.96 25.55 -17.85
N GLN A 241 -24.27 26.47 -18.54
CA GLN A 241 -23.27 27.45 -18.04
C GLN A 241 -22.17 27.02 -17.03
N ALA A 242 -22.06 25.76 -16.61
CA ALA A 242 -21.04 25.32 -15.67
C ALA A 242 -19.66 25.07 -16.32
N ALA A 243 -19.55 25.15 -17.64
CA ALA A 243 -18.34 24.82 -18.38
C ALA A 243 -17.33 25.98 -18.56
N ARG A 244 -17.54 27.16 -17.93
CA ARG A 244 -16.69 28.35 -18.15
C ARG A 244 -15.65 28.65 -17.08
N GLU A 245 -15.52 27.85 -16.00
CA GLU A 245 -14.58 28.16 -14.90
C GLU A 245 -13.35 27.25 -14.75
N GLU A 246 -13.08 26.29 -15.65
CA GLU A 246 -11.88 25.44 -15.54
C GLU A 246 -10.94 25.33 -16.78
N PRO A 247 -10.70 26.38 -17.60
CA PRO A 247 -9.60 26.34 -18.56
C PRO A 247 -8.21 26.53 -17.91
N ASP A 248 -8.09 27.39 -16.89
CA ASP A 248 -6.79 27.77 -16.30
C ASP A 248 -6.11 26.63 -15.49
N ARG A 249 -6.90 25.71 -14.93
CA ARG A 249 -6.36 24.56 -14.16
C ARG A 249 -5.71 23.53 -15.05
N LEU A 250 -6.21 23.35 -16.26
CA LEU A 250 -5.68 22.38 -17.22
C LEU A 250 -4.32 22.87 -17.75
N GLU A 251 -4.24 24.16 -18.14
CA GLU A 251 -2.99 24.77 -18.56
C GLU A 251 -1.92 24.76 -17.45
N GLU A 252 -2.31 24.96 -16.19
CA GLU A 252 -1.38 24.89 -15.07
C GLU A 252 -0.93 23.44 -14.77
N LEU A 253 -1.82 22.45 -14.91
CA LEU A 253 -1.45 21.04 -14.79
C LEU A 253 -0.48 20.61 -15.90
N GLU A 254 -0.75 20.98 -17.14
CA GLU A 254 0.11 20.67 -18.29
C GLU A 254 1.51 21.28 -18.11
N ARG A 255 1.60 22.55 -17.70
CA ARG A 255 2.90 23.19 -17.41
C ARG A 255 3.70 22.45 -16.35
N ARG A 256 3.04 22.00 -15.28
CA ARG A 256 3.68 21.26 -14.17
C ARG A 256 4.11 19.86 -14.60
N PHE A 257 3.29 19.19 -15.42
CA PHE A 257 3.60 17.88 -15.99
C PHE A 257 4.84 17.92 -16.88
N TRP A 258 4.90 18.88 -17.82
CA TRP A 258 6.05 19.05 -18.71
C TRP A 258 7.34 19.46 -17.96
N ALA A 259 7.21 20.25 -16.89
CA ALA A 259 8.35 20.58 -16.03
C ALA A 259 8.90 19.33 -15.31
N LEU A 260 8.03 18.44 -14.84
CA LEU A 260 8.41 17.19 -14.19
C LEU A 260 9.13 16.24 -15.16
N MET A 261 8.58 16.03 -16.36
CA MET A 261 9.18 15.17 -17.39
C MET A 261 10.60 15.63 -17.78
N ARG A 262 10.81 16.95 -17.89
CA ARG A 262 12.13 17.54 -18.17
C ARG A 262 13.14 17.28 -17.05
N ILE A 263 12.69 17.31 -15.79
CA ILE A 263 13.54 17.02 -14.63
C ILE A 263 13.92 15.53 -14.60
N MET A 264 12.98 14.64 -14.88
CA MET A 264 13.24 13.19 -14.91
C MET A 264 14.23 12.80 -16.01
N ALA A 265 14.09 13.38 -17.21
CA ALA A 265 15.04 13.17 -18.31
C ALA A 265 16.45 13.67 -17.97
N ARG A 266 16.57 14.85 -17.34
CA ARG A 266 17.88 15.39 -16.91
C ARG A 266 18.54 14.53 -15.82
N LYS A 267 17.75 13.86 -14.99
CA LYS A 267 18.23 12.94 -13.95
C LYS A 267 18.50 11.51 -14.45
N GLY A 268 18.30 11.23 -15.74
CA GLY A 268 18.53 9.91 -16.34
C GLY A 268 17.51 8.85 -15.92
N LEU A 269 16.36 9.26 -15.37
CA LEU A 269 15.27 8.37 -14.95
C LEU A 269 14.33 7.99 -16.10
N LEU A 270 14.52 8.62 -17.26
CA LEU A 270 13.79 8.37 -18.50
C LEU A 270 14.80 8.39 -19.65
N THR A 271 14.77 7.39 -20.53
CA THR A 271 15.68 7.39 -21.68
C THR A 271 15.25 8.43 -22.72
N ASN A 272 16.20 8.96 -23.49
CA ASN A 272 15.95 9.99 -24.50
C ASN A 272 15.00 9.49 -25.61
N ASP A 273 14.99 8.17 -25.85
CA ASP A 273 14.11 7.51 -26.82
C ASP A 273 12.67 7.35 -26.30
N GLU A 274 12.47 7.08 -25.00
CA GLU A 274 11.15 7.06 -24.36
C GLU A 274 10.53 8.46 -24.31
N PHE A 275 11.34 9.48 -23.98
CA PHE A 275 10.90 10.87 -23.98
C PHE A 275 10.47 11.38 -25.37
N ARG A 276 11.16 10.94 -26.42
CA ARG A 276 10.86 11.35 -27.81
C ARG A 276 9.61 10.68 -28.37
N ARG A 277 9.37 9.40 -28.04
CA ARG A 277 8.14 8.71 -28.42
C ARG A 277 6.89 9.44 -27.90
N GLU A 278 6.92 9.85 -26.64
CA GLU A 278 5.78 10.54 -26.02
C GLU A 278 5.53 11.95 -26.63
N LEU A 279 6.59 12.63 -27.08
CA LEU A 279 6.50 13.94 -27.76
C LEU A 279 5.94 13.84 -29.19
N ASP A 280 6.26 12.75 -29.88
CA ASP A 280 5.82 12.51 -31.25
C ASP A 280 4.36 12.00 -31.29
N ASP A 281 3.88 11.31 -30.24
CA ASP A 281 2.49 10.83 -30.16
C ASP A 281 1.47 11.96 -29.93
N GLU A 282 1.80 13.04 -29.20
CA GLU A 282 0.87 14.19 -29.01
C GLU A 282 0.87 15.23 -30.13
N SER A 283 1.82 15.16 -31.07
CA SER A 283 1.81 16.01 -32.28
C SER A 283 1.14 15.31 -33.49
N GLY A 284 0.56 14.12 -33.26
CA GLY A 284 0.00 13.21 -34.25
C GLY A 284 -1.51 12.98 -34.24
N GLU A 285 -2.31 13.76 -33.51
CA GLU A 285 -3.77 13.80 -33.72
C GLU A 285 -4.16 15.04 -34.54
N GLY A 286 -4.18 14.84 -35.86
CA GLY A 286 -4.85 15.71 -36.82
C GLY A 286 -6.28 15.25 -37.10
#